data_AF-A0A0K1K5H5-F1
#
_entry.id   AF-A0A0K1K5H5-F1
#
_cell.length_a   1.000
_cell.length_b   1.000
_cell.length_c   1.000
_cell.angle_alpha   90.00
_cell.angle_beta   90.00
_cell.angle_gamma   90.00
#
_symmetry.space_group_name_H-M   'P 1'
#
loop_
_entity.id
_entity.type
_entity.pdbx_description
1 polymer ?
#
loop_
_entity_poly.entity_id
_entity_poly.type
_entity_poly.pdbx_seq_one_letter_code
_entity_poly.pdbx_strand_id
1 'polypeptide(L)' 'MDVSTLHPHHLAEVSELFQQRTDLQSSAIVDKGIAVQDCFNTMCAIEYLKSHNINPQVIERVLLQPELRRRLVH' A
#
# COMPACT_ATOMS: atom_id res chain seq x y z
N MET A 1 -36.58 5.34 -24.53
CA MET A 1 -36.00 5.33 -23.17
C MET A 1 -34.56 5.73 -23.36
N ASP A 2 -34.27 6.99 -23.08
CA ASP A 2 -33.03 7.68 -23.44
C ASP A 2 -31.87 7.18 -22.56
N VAL A 3 -30.78 6.72 -23.18
CA VAL A 3 -29.58 6.23 -22.49
C VAL A 3 -28.51 7.33 -22.40
N SER A 4 -28.88 8.60 -22.50
CA SER A 4 -27.97 9.71 -22.24
C SER A 4 -27.98 9.99 -20.74
N THR A 5 -26.89 9.65 -20.06
CA THR A 5 -26.18 10.41 -19.01
C THR A 5 -25.46 9.44 -18.05
N LEU A 6 -24.50 8.67 -18.60
CA LEU A 6 -23.46 8.03 -17.78
C LEU A 6 -22.61 9.15 -17.16
N HIS A 7 -22.94 9.52 -15.93
CA HIS A 7 -22.23 10.53 -15.16
C HIS A 7 -20.80 10.05 -14.87
N PRO A 8 -19.75 10.83 -15.18
CA PRO A 8 -18.35 10.48 -14.94
C PRO A 8 -17.96 10.36 -13.45
N HIS A 9 -18.82 10.79 -12.52
CA HIS A 9 -18.54 10.78 -11.08
C HIS A 9 -18.58 9.39 -10.43
N HIS A 10 -19.36 8.45 -10.96
CA HIS A 10 -19.49 7.11 -10.35
C HIS A 10 -18.24 6.23 -10.58
N LEU A 11 -17.56 6.39 -11.72
CA LEU A 11 -16.30 5.70 -12.00
C LEU A 11 -15.14 6.22 -11.12
N ALA A 12 -15.15 7.52 -10.80
CA ALA A 12 -14.17 8.14 -9.92
C ALA A 12 -14.34 7.66 -8.47
N GLU A 13 -15.58 7.62 -7.94
CA GLU A 13 -15.89 7.08 -6.60
C GLU A 13 -15.47 5.62 -6.46
N VAL A 14 -15.77 4.80 -7.46
CA VAL A 14 -15.39 3.38 -7.47
C VAL A 14 -13.86 3.25 -7.49
N SER A 15 -13.17 4.01 -8.34
CA SER A 15 -11.70 4.02 -8.38
C SER A 15 -11.07 4.46 -7.06
N GLU A 16 -11.66 5.45 -6.38
CA GLU A 16 -11.15 5.98 -5.11
C GLU A 16 -11.32 4.95 -3.99
N LEU A 17 -12.46 4.25 -3.92
CA LEU A 17 -12.68 3.16 -2.97
C LEU A 17 -11.74 1.96 -3.22
N PHE A 18 -11.52 1.60 -4.49
CA PHE A 18 -10.55 0.55 -4.85
C PHE A 18 -9.12 0.96 -4.50
N GLN A 19 -8.77 2.23 -4.73
CA GLN A 19 -7.46 2.77 -4.39
C GLN A 19 -7.24 2.77 -2.87
N GLN A 20 -8.23 3.21 -2.09
CA GLN A 20 -8.20 3.18 -0.63
C GLN A 20 -8.04 1.75 -0.09
N ARG A 21 -8.77 0.77 -0.63
CA ARG A 21 -8.63 -0.64 -0.21
C ARG A 21 -7.25 -1.21 -0.52
N THR A 22 -6.72 -0.90 -1.70
CA THR A 22 -5.39 -1.33 -2.12
C THR A 22 -4.32 -0.68 -1.23
N ASP A 23 -4.50 0.59 -0.87
CA ASP A 23 -3.62 1.31 0.04
C ASP A 23 -3.64 0.71 1.45
N LEU A 24 -4.82 0.41 1.99
CA LEU A 24 -4.96 -0.25 3.30
C LEU A 24 -4.31 -1.63 3.34
N GLN A 25 -4.53 -2.46 2.30
CA GLN A 25 -3.91 -3.78 2.21
C GLN A 25 -2.39 -3.69 2.11
N SER A 26 -1.89 -2.76 1.28
CA SER A 26 -0.45 -2.51 1.13
C SER A 26 0.15 -2.01 2.45
N SER A 27 -0.54 -1.13 3.16
CA SER A 27 -0.11 -0.59 4.45
C SER A 27 0.05 -1.69 5.51
N ALA A 28 -0.94 -2.59 5.63
CA ALA A 28 -0.90 -3.69 6.59
C ALA A 28 0.23 -4.69 6.29
N ILE A 29 0.48 -4.98 5.00
CA ILE A 29 1.60 -5.83 4.57
C ILE A 29 2.93 -5.15 4.95
N VAL A 30 3.04 -3.84 4.73
CA VAL A 30 4.25 -3.11 5.10
C VAL A 30 4.47 -3.08 6.62
N ASP A 31 3.42 -2.89 7.43
CA ASP A 31 3.51 -2.98 8.89
C ASP A 31 4.07 -4.33 9.34
N LYS A 32 3.56 -5.40 8.73
CA LYS A 32 4.04 -6.75 9.01
C LYS A 32 5.49 -6.92 8.58
N GLY A 33 5.90 -6.37 7.43
CA GLY A 33 7.29 -6.40 6.97
C GLY A 33 8.26 -5.67 7.90
N ILE A 34 7.86 -4.51 8.44
CA ILE A 34 8.66 -3.78 9.44
C ILE A 34 8.80 -4.63 10.71
N ALA A 35 7.70 -5.21 11.21
CA ALA A 35 7.76 -6.09 12.37
C ALA A 35 8.64 -7.34 12.12
N VAL A 36 8.64 -7.88 10.89
CA VAL A 36 9.54 -8.98 10.50
C VAL A 36 11.00 -8.52 10.51
N GLN A 37 11.31 -7.29 10.11
CA GLN A 37 12.66 -6.74 10.20
C GLN A 37 13.12 -6.66 11.67
N ASP A 38 12.26 -6.13 12.54
CA ASP A 38 12.57 -5.93 13.96
C ASP A 38 12.74 -7.25 14.72
N CYS A 39 11.92 -8.26 14.39
CA CYS A 39 11.96 -9.57 15.06
C CYS A 39 13.04 -10.50 14.50
N PHE A 40 13.41 -10.35 13.23
CA PHE A 40 14.35 -11.25 12.55
C PHE A 40 15.55 -10.47 11.97
N ASN A 41 15.47 -10.11 10.69
CA ASN A 41 16.48 -9.33 10.00
C ASN A 41 15.89 -8.70 8.73
N THR A 42 16.67 -7.79 8.13
CA THR A 42 16.28 -7.07 6.91
C THR A 42 16.04 -7.99 5.71
N MET A 43 16.79 -9.09 5.54
CA MET A 43 16.59 -9.99 4.40
C MET A 43 15.25 -10.71 4.49
N CYS A 44 14.85 -11.19 5.67
CA CYS A 44 13.53 -11.80 5.88
C CYS A 44 12.39 -10.81 5.59
N ALA A 45 12.55 -9.55 5.97
CA ALA A 45 11.56 -8.51 5.67
C ALA A 45 11.46 -8.22 4.16
N ILE A 46 12.60 -8.16 3.46
CA ILE A 46 12.64 -7.99 2.00
C ILE A 46 11.91 -9.15 1.30
N GLU A 47 12.20 -10.39 1.68
CA GLU A 47 11.56 -11.58 1.10
C GLU A 47 10.06 -11.60 1.37
N TYR A 48 9.66 -11.29 2.61
CA TYR A 48 8.25 -11.17 2.98
C TYR A 48 7.54 -10.13 2.09
N LEU A 49 8.06 -8.91 1.98
CA LEU A 49 7.43 -7.85 1.17
C LEU A 49 7.41 -8.18 -0.32
N LYS A 50 8.47 -8.80 -0.84
CA LYS A 50 8.52 -9.28 -2.24
C LYS A 50 7.46 -10.35 -2.51
N SER A 51 7.28 -11.31 -1.60
CA SER A 51 6.28 -12.38 -1.73
C SER A 51 4.84 -11.83 -1.79
N HIS A 52 4.63 -10.64 -1.23
CA HIS A 52 3.36 -9.92 -1.24
C HIS A 52 3.24 -8.88 -2.37
N ASN A 53 4.13 -8.92 -3.38
CA ASN A 53 4.14 -8.03 -4.55
C ASN A 53 4.27 -6.53 -4.20
N ILE A 54 4.90 -6.20 -3.07
CA ILE A 54 5.18 -4.80 -2.75
C ILE A 54 6.29 -4.28 -3.67
N ASN A 55 6.08 -3.09 -4.24
CA ASN A 55 7.03 -2.45 -5.13
C ASN A 55 8.40 -2.28 -4.44
N PRO A 56 9.53 -2.67 -5.08
CA PRO A 56 10.87 -2.52 -4.51
C PRO A 56 11.20 -1.11 -3.98
N GLN A 57 10.70 -0.05 -4.62
CA GLN A 57 10.89 1.33 -4.15
C GLN A 57 10.17 1.60 -2.82
N VAL A 58 9.00 0.97 -2.62
CA VAL A 58 8.27 1.01 -1.36
C VAL A 58 9.04 0.21 -0.30
N ILE A 59 9.56 -0.97 -0.65
CA ILE A 59 10.38 -1.80 0.25
C ILE A 59 11.61 -1.03 0.73
N GLU A 60 12.35 -0.42 -0.18
CA GLU A 60 13.52 0.38 0.16
C GLU A 60 13.15 1.53 1.11
N ARG A 61 12.12 2.30 0.79
CA ARG A 61 11.66 3.42 1.63
C ARG A 61 11.26 2.96 3.03
N VAL A 62 10.51 1.87 3.15
CA VAL A 62 9.90 1.46 4.43
C VAL A 62 10.89 0.73 5.34
N LEU A 63 11.90 0.05 4.77
CA LEU A 63 12.95 -0.61 5.56
C LEU A 63 14.10 0.35 5.92
N LEU A 64 14.41 1.34 5.07
CA LEU A 64 15.43 2.36 5.37
C LEU A 64 14.90 3.47 6.28
N GLN A 65 13.61 3.80 6.16
CA GLN A 65 12.99 4.93 6.87
C GLN A 65 11.59 4.56 7.41
N PRO A 66 11.47 3.53 8.28
CA PRO A 66 10.18 3.06 8.78
C PRO A 66 9.36 4.17 9.47
N GLU A 67 10.03 5.12 10.13
CA GLU A 67 9.37 6.23 10.84
C GLU A 67 8.73 7.28 9.93
N LEU A 68 9.08 7.33 8.65
CA LEU A 68 8.47 8.26 7.70
C LEU A 68 7.10 7.78 7.22
N ARG A 69 6.76 6.49 7.39
CA ARG A 69 5.47 5.95 6.94
C ARG A 69 4.27 6.60 7.64
N ARG A 70 4.41 6.97 8.92
CA ARG A 70 3.34 7.60 9.72
C ARG A 70 3.25 9.11 9.55
N ARG A 71 4.25 9.78 8.94
CA ARG A 71 4.27 11.25 8.80
C ARG A 71 3.69 11.78 7.49
N LEU A 72 3.45 10.91 6.51
CA LEU A 72 2.85 11.30 5.22
C LEU A 72 1.31 11.44 5.28
N VAL A 73 0.71 11.31 6.46
CA VAL A 73 -0.69 11.66 6.71
C VAL A 73 -0.75 13.09 7.21
N HIS A 74 -0.52 14.07 6.32
CA HIS A 74 -0.86 15.50 6.53
C HIS A 74 -1.47 16.03 5.23
#